data_AF-A0A7J3T3V3-F1
#
_entry.id   AF-A0A7J3T3V3-F1
#
_cell.length_a   1.000
_cell.length_b   1.000
_cell.length_c   1.000
_cell.angle_alpha   90.00
_cell.angle_beta   90.00
_cell.angle_gamma   90.00
#
_symmetry.space_group_name_H-M   'P 1'
#
loop_
_entity.id
_entity.type
_entity.pdbx_description
1 polymer ?
#
loop_
_entity_poly.entity_id
_entity_poly.type
_entity_poly.pdbx_seq_one_letter_code
_entity_poly.pdbx_strand_id
1 'polypeptide(L)'
;MTVTVERVEKELNVPRDLLLRDGMKRYLEFELRRLEIEAAKIRRKHSVKSFDDLWGKLESGKVSEAECFDDLTRLEYLETRVEKVLKLLEEL
;
A
#
# COMPACT_ATOMS: atom_id res chain seq x y z
N MET A 1 15.46 25.02 -8.73
CA MET A 1 14.14 25.57 -8.37
C MET A 1 13.20 24.41 -8.12
N THR A 2 12.55 24.36 -6.96
CA THR A 2 11.47 23.40 -6.68
C THR A 2 10.19 23.84 -7.39
N VAL A 3 9.46 22.89 -7.97
CA VAL A 3 8.14 23.17 -8.58
C VAL A 3 7.11 23.26 -7.44
N THR A 4 6.27 24.30 -7.45
CA THR A 4 5.19 24.50 -6.47
C THR A 4 3.83 24.35 -7.11
N VAL A 5 2.80 24.09 -6.30
CA VAL A 5 1.41 23.97 -6.75
C VAL A 5 0.94 25.25 -7.44
N GLU A 6 1.27 26.42 -6.87
CA GLU A 6 0.97 27.75 -7.42
C GLU A 6 1.54 27.92 -8.84
N ARG A 7 2.75 27.39 -9.05
CA ARG A 7 3.44 27.54 -10.32
C ARG A 7 2.77 26.67 -11.40
N VAL A 8 2.40 25.44 -11.06
CA VAL A 8 1.70 24.53 -11.96
C VAL A 8 0.29 25.04 -12.29
N GLU A 9 -0.43 25.56 -11.28
CA GLU A 9 -1.73 26.21 -11.45
C GLU A 9 -1.67 27.33 -12.49
N LYS A 10 -0.68 28.23 -12.38
CA LYS A 10 -0.49 29.36 -13.32
C LYS A 10 -0.02 28.92 -14.70
N GLU A 11 1.01 28.06 -14.77
CA GLU A 11 1.62 27.67 -16.05
C GLU A 11 0.71 26.76 -16.88
N LEU A 12 -0.10 25.92 -16.23
CA LEU A 12 -1.02 24.99 -16.92
C LEU A 12 -2.48 25.47 -16.95
N ASN A 13 -2.81 26.59 -16.30
CA ASN A 13 -4.16 27.13 -16.18
C ASN A 13 -5.17 26.09 -15.64
N VAL A 14 -4.78 25.39 -14.56
CA VAL A 14 -5.60 24.36 -13.91
C VAL A 14 -5.94 24.80 -12.48
N PRO A 15 -7.19 24.69 -12.02
CA PRO A 15 -7.55 25.02 -10.64
C PRO A 15 -6.73 24.23 -9.62
N ARG A 16 -6.22 24.92 -8.60
CA ARG A 16 -5.49 24.30 -7.48
C ARG A 16 -6.20 23.08 -6.90
N ASP A 17 -7.50 23.19 -6.63
CA ASP A 17 -8.27 22.11 -5.99
C ASP A 17 -8.34 20.86 -6.89
N LEU A 18 -8.48 21.05 -8.20
CA LEU A 18 -8.44 19.96 -9.17
C LEU A 18 -7.05 19.31 -9.19
N LEU A 19 -5.99 20.12 -9.24
CA LEU A 19 -4.61 19.64 -9.25
C LEU A 19 -4.27 18.84 -7.99
N LEU A 20 -4.69 19.32 -6.82
CA LEU A 20 -4.49 18.65 -5.55
C LEU A 20 -5.32 17.37 -5.45
N ARG A 21 -6.60 17.40 -5.84
CA ARG A 21 -7.48 16.23 -5.81
C ARG A 21 -6.97 15.11 -6.72
N ASP A 22 -6.64 15.44 -7.97
CA ASP A 22 -6.12 14.47 -8.93
C ASP A 22 -4.73 13.96 -8.51
N GLY A 23 -3.90 14.84 -7.94
CA GLY A 23 -2.61 14.49 -7.36
C GLY A 23 -2.72 13.50 -6.19
N MET A 24 -3.62 13.77 -5.23
CA MET A 24 -3.91 12.88 -4.11
C MET A 24 -4.44 11.53 -4.59
N LYS A 25 -5.40 11.53 -5.51
CA LYS A 25 -5.95 10.30 -6.08
C LYS A 25 -4.86 9.45 -6.73
N ARG A 26 -4.05 10.04 -7.63
CA ARG A 26 -2.94 9.33 -8.30
C ARG A 26 -1.90 8.81 -7.31
N TYR A 27 -1.58 9.59 -6.28
CA TYR A 27 -0.64 9.16 -5.24
C TYR A 27 -1.18 7.95 -4.48
N LEU A 28 -2.44 7.98 -4.05
CA LEU A 28 -3.06 6.86 -3.33
C LEU A 28 -3.19 5.61 -4.20
N GLU A 29 -3.59 5.74 -5.46
CA GLU A 29 -3.64 4.62 -6.42
C GLU A 29 -2.24 4.00 -6.63
N PHE A 30 -1.21 4.84 -6.72
CA PHE A 30 0.18 4.39 -6.83
C PHE A 30 0.65 3.68 -5.54
N GLU A 31 0.36 4.26 -4.38
CA GLU A 31 0.68 3.70 -3.06
C GLU A 31 0.04 2.32 -2.91
N LEU A 32 -1.26 2.21 -3.21
CA LEU A 32 -2.01 0.95 -3.16
C LEU A 32 -1.34 -0.12 -4.02
N ARG A 33 -1.03 0.20 -5.29
CA ARG A 33 -0.35 -0.73 -6.19
C ARG A 33 1.02 -1.16 -5.65
N ARG A 34 1.80 -0.23 -5.08
CA ARG A 34 3.11 -0.54 -4.51
C ARG A 34 2.99 -1.51 -3.34
N LEU A 35 2.06 -1.25 -2.41
CA LEU A 35 1.80 -2.08 -1.24
C LEU A 35 1.35 -3.48 -1.65
N GLU A 36 0.42 -3.59 -2.59
CA GLU A 36 -0.08 -4.87 -3.09
C GLU A 36 1.01 -5.70 -3.78
N ILE A 37 1.89 -5.07 -4.57
CA ILE A 37 3.04 -5.76 -5.18
C ILE A 37 3.96 -6.33 -4.11
N GLU A 38 4.20 -5.58 -3.04
CA GLU A 38 5.06 -6.01 -1.95
C GLU A 38 4.42 -7.16 -1.15
N ALA A 39 3.15 -7.02 -0.77
CA ALA A 39 2.41 -8.07 -0.05
C ALA A 39 2.33 -9.35 -0.91
N ALA A 40 2.10 -9.22 -2.21
CA ALA A 40 2.08 -10.34 -3.13
C ALA A 40 3.42 -11.09 -3.22
N LYS A 41 4.57 -10.44 -2.97
CA LYS A 41 5.87 -11.15 -2.91
C LYS A 41 5.93 -12.08 -1.69
N ILE A 42 5.51 -11.59 -0.52
CA ILE A 42 5.48 -12.39 0.72
C ILE A 42 4.47 -13.52 0.59
N ARG A 43 3.26 -13.21 0.10
CA ARG A 43 2.20 -14.18 -0.16
C ARG A 43 2.65 -15.31 -1.09
N ARG A 44 3.38 -14.98 -2.17
CA ARG A 44 3.96 -15.98 -3.08
C ARG A 44 5.06 -16.80 -2.42
N LYS A 45 5.97 -16.17 -1.67
CA LYS A 45 7.07 -16.86 -0.96
C LYS A 45 6.52 -17.97 -0.06
N HIS A 46 5.44 -17.70 0.66
CA HIS A 46 4.84 -18.66 1.60
C HIS A 46 3.67 -19.46 1.01
N SER A 47 3.25 -19.21 -0.24
CA SER A 47 2.05 -19.80 -0.85
C SER A 47 0.80 -19.63 0.02
N VAL A 48 0.50 -18.38 0.37
CA VAL A 48 -0.62 -17.93 1.24
C VAL A 48 -1.35 -16.75 0.60
N LYS A 49 -2.57 -16.44 1.06
CA LYS A 49 -3.37 -15.32 0.54
C LYS A 49 -3.45 -14.11 1.48
N SER A 50 -3.12 -14.26 2.75
CA SER A 50 -3.21 -13.18 3.76
C SER A 50 -2.23 -13.39 4.92
N PHE A 51 -2.15 -12.41 5.81
CA PHE A 51 -1.54 -12.56 7.14
C PHE A 51 -2.10 -13.79 7.87
N ASP A 52 -3.43 -13.92 7.96
CA ASP A 52 -4.08 -15.02 8.68
C ASP A 52 -3.69 -16.41 8.13
N ASP A 53 -3.56 -16.53 6.81
CA ASP A 53 -3.10 -17.77 6.18
C ASP A 53 -1.65 -18.13 6.58
N LEU A 54 -0.77 -17.13 6.67
CA LEU A 54 0.62 -17.33 7.10
C LEU A 54 0.70 -17.65 8.59
N TRP A 55 -0.09 -16.94 9.39
CA TRP A 55 -0.21 -17.18 10.82
C TRP A 55 -0.69 -18.61 11.11
N GLY A 56 -1.73 -19.07 10.42
CA GLY A 56 -2.21 -20.45 10.54
C GLY A 56 -1.18 -21.51 10.12
N LYS A 57 -0.27 -21.20 9.18
CA LYS A 57 0.86 -22.10 8.86
C LYS A 57 1.89 -22.17 10.00
N LEU A 58 2.18 -21.05 10.65
CA LEU A 58 3.05 -21.01 11.81
C LEU A 58 2.45 -21.81 12.97
N GLU A 59 1.18 -21.57 13.30
CA GLU A 59 0.47 -22.27 14.39
C GLU A 59 0.40 -23.79 14.17
N SER A 60 0.22 -24.23 12.91
CA SER A 60 0.22 -25.66 12.56
C SER A 60 1.61 -26.28 12.40
N GLY A 61 2.69 -25.51 12.61
CA GLY A 61 4.07 -25.97 12.47
C GLY A 61 4.50 -26.26 11.03
N LYS A 62 3.76 -25.78 10.03
CA LYS A 62 4.09 -25.93 8.60
C LYS A 62 5.21 -24.99 8.14
N VAL A 63 5.44 -23.91 8.90
CA VAL A 63 6.57 -23.00 8.77
C VAL A 63 7.08 -22.69 10.18
N SER A 64 8.39 -22.54 10.34
CA SER A 64 8.97 -22.18 11.62
C SER A 64 8.92 -20.66 11.86
N GLU A 65 8.94 -20.26 13.12
CA GLU A 65 8.98 -18.83 13.50
C GLU A 65 10.19 -18.11 12.86
N ALA A 66 11.37 -18.75 12.90
CA ALA A 66 12.59 -18.20 12.30
C ALA A 66 12.47 -17.96 10.78
N GLU A 67 11.62 -18.69 10.08
CA GLU A 67 11.40 -18.54 8.63
C GLU A 67 10.39 -17.45 8.28
N CYS A 68 9.41 -17.18 9.15
CA CYS A 68 8.27 -16.32 8.80
C CYS A 68 8.06 -15.09 9.69
N PHE A 69 8.81 -14.91 10.78
CA PHE A 69 8.60 -13.81 11.73
C PHE A 69 8.63 -12.42 11.07
N ASP A 70 9.68 -12.13 10.29
CA ASP A 70 9.81 -10.86 9.58
C ASP A 70 8.71 -10.66 8.53
N ASP A 71 8.36 -11.74 7.84
CA ASP A 71 7.32 -11.72 6.80
C ASP A 71 5.92 -11.52 7.37
N LEU A 72 5.62 -12.10 8.54
CA LEU A 72 4.37 -11.88 9.28
C LEU A 72 4.23 -10.42 9.69
N THR A 73 5.25 -9.89 10.36
CA THR A 73 5.30 -8.48 10.79
C THR A 73 5.14 -7.55 9.60
N ARG A 74 5.79 -7.87 8.47
CA ARG A 74 5.70 -7.05 7.26
C ARG A 74 4.32 -7.15 6.62
N LEU A 75 3.72 -8.34 6.56
CA LEU A 75 2.42 -8.55 5.93
C LEU A 75 1.31 -7.86 6.72
N GLU A 76 1.34 -7.89 8.06
CA GLU A 76 0.42 -7.14 8.94
C GLU A 76 0.45 -5.64 8.63
N TYR A 77 1.66 -5.05 8.56
CA TYR A 77 1.83 -3.64 8.20
C TYR A 77 1.25 -3.34 6.81
N LEU A 78 1.56 -4.18 5.83
CA LEU A 78 1.14 -3.96 4.44
C LEU A 78 -0.38 -4.02 4.31
N GLU A 79 -1.03 -5.03 4.88
CA GLU A 79 -2.48 -5.21 4.83
C GLU A 79 -3.20 -4.06 5.57
N THR A 80 -2.73 -3.69 6.77
CA THR A 80 -3.25 -2.52 7.50
C THR A 80 -3.10 -1.23 6.71
N ARG A 81 -1.97 -1.05 6.00
CA ARG A 81 -1.72 0.15 5.19
C ARG A 81 -2.59 0.17 3.94
N VAL A 82 -2.80 -0.97 3.29
CA VAL A 82 -3.73 -1.13 2.15
C VAL A 82 -5.14 -0.70 2.56
N GLU A 83 -5.64 -1.17 3.69
CA GLU A 83 -6.97 -0.77 4.19
C GLU A 83 -7.09 0.74 4.40
N LYS A 84 -6.06 1.38 4.96
CA LYS A 84 -6.03 2.84 5.14
C LYS A 84 -6.06 3.58 3.81
N VAL A 85 -5.31 3.11 2.81
CA VAL A 85 -5.27 3.74 1.49
C VAL A 85 -6.60 3.57 0.77
N LEU A 86 -7.25 2.41 0.87
CA LEU A 86 -8.57 2.16 0.29
C LEU A 86 -9.63 3.09 0.90
N LYS A 87 -9.66 3.23 2.24
CA LYS A 87 -10.57 4.17 2.91
C LYS A 87 -10.39 5.61 2.42
N LEU A 88 -9.14 6.07 2.30
CA LEU A 88 -8.85 7.41 1.78
C LEU A 88 -9.27 7.57 0.30
N LEU A 89 -9.18 6.52 -0.51
CA LEU A 89 -9.65 6.54 -1.90
C LEU A 89 -11.18 6.59 -2.00
N GLU A 90 -11.90 5.95 -1.07
CA GLU A 90 -13.37 5.97 -1.00
C GLU A 90 -13.90 7.36 -0.58
N GLU A 91 -13.12 8.10 0.20
CA GLU A 91 -13.46 9.45 0.68
C GLU A 91 -13.17 10.58 -0.33
N LEU A 92 -12.50 10.28 -1.46
CA LEU A 92 -12.08 11.27 -2.48
C LEU A 92 -13.09 11.53 -3.60
#